data_AF-A0A7C3JA62-F1
#
_entry.id   AF-A0A7C3JA62-F1
#
_cell.length_a   1.000
_cell.length_b   1.000
_cell.length_c   1.000
_cell.angle_alpha   90.00
_cell.angle_beta   90.00
_cell.angle_gamma   90.00
#
_symmetry.space_group_name_H-M   'P 1'
#
loop_
_entity.id
_entity.type
_entity.pdbx_description
1 polymer ?
#
loop_
_entity_poly.entity_id
_entity_poly.type
_entity_poly.pdbx_seq_one_letter_code
_entity_poly.pdbx_strand_id
1 'polypeptide(L)'
;MSAEENKTLLRRYFDLFNRDWTAALKEYIADEELAHHIQFFETVFPNYQLVAEDMVAEGDKVVVRTRMHGRHQGSLMNIAPTGKEVTMPFMIIYRVANGKIIQHWLIADQMGLMQQIGAMPAPEALGE
;
A
#
# COMPACT_ATOMS: atom_id res chain seq x y z
N MET A 1 22.76 7.06 -0.12
CA MET A 1 22.08 7.04 1.19
C MET A 1 22.34 5.68 1.82
N SER A 2 22.50 5.64 3.13
CA SER A 2 22.65 4.40 3.90
C SER A 2 21.30 3.68 4.06
N ALA A 3 21.34 2.40 4.45
CA ALA A 3 20.15 1.60 4.70
C ALA A 3 19.23 2.22 5.79
N GLU A 4 19.81 2.82 6.84
CA GLU A 4 19.04 3.51 7.89
C GLU A 4 18.43 4.83 7.41
N GLU A 5 19.14 5.58 6.55
CA GLU A 5 18.58 6.77 5.91
C GLU A 5 17.39 6.41 5.01
N ASN A 6 17.48 5.30 4.27
CA ASN A 6 16.39 4.82 3.43
C ASN A 6 15.16 4.40 4.26
N LYS A 7 15.35 3.68 5.38
CA LYS A 7 14.25 3.39 6.31
C LYS A 7 13.63 4.65 6.88
N THR A 8 14.44 5.63 7.26
CA THR A 8 13.97 6.92 7.79
C THR A 8 13.15 7.69 6.76
N LEU A 9 13.60 7.69 5.51
CA LEU A 9 12.86 8.27 4.38
C LEU A 9 11.49 7.60 4.22
N LEU A 10 11.44 6.27 4.24
CA LEU A 10 10.16 5.56 4.09
C LEU A 10 9.21 5.78 5.26
N ARG A 11 9.70 5.88 6.50
CA ARG A 11 8.82 6.25 7.63
C ARG A 11 8.16 7.62 7.41
N ARG A 12 8.94 8.62 6.96
CA ARG A 12 8.40 9.95 6.62
C ARG A 12 7.41 9.90 5.46
N TYR A 13 7.72 9.10 4.44
CA TYR A 13 6.79 8.86 3.34
C TYR A 13 5.46 8.28 3.82
N PHE A 14 5.45 7.23 4.66
CA PHE A 14 4.22 6.65 5.22
C PHE A 14 3.45 7.65 6.09
N ASP A 15 4.16 8.39 6.94
CA ASP A 15 3.54 9.42 7.80
C ASP A 15 2.89 10.54 6.98
N LEU A 16 3.56 11.02 5.92
CA LEU A 16 3.01 12.05 5.04
C LEU A 16 1.88 11.47 4.19
N PHE A 17 2.04 10.25 3.68
CA PHE A 17 1.02 9.57 2.87
C PHE A 17 -0.33 9.51 3.58
N ASN A 18 -0.32 9.10 4.84
CA ASN A 18 -1.52 8.98 5.66
C ASN A 18 -2.21 10.32 5.97
N ARG A 19 -1.49 11.45 5.82
CA ARG A 19 -2.01 12.81 6.05
C ARG A 19 -2.42 13.50 4.75
N ASP A 20 -1.61 13.34 3.71
CA ASP A 20 -1.76 13.92 2.38
C ASP A 20 -0.99 13.06 1.36
N TRP A 21 -1.69 12.08 0.79
CA TRP A 21 -1.11 11.18 -0.22
C TRP A 21 -0.64 11.93 -1.46
N THR A 22 -1.28 13.06 -1.82
CA THR A 22 -0.90 13.83 -3.01
C THR A 22 0.44 14.54 -2.81
N ALA A 23 0.69 15.08 -1.61
CA ALA A 23 1.98 15.64 -1.23
C ALA A 23 3.04 14.54 -1.15
N ALA A 24 2.72 13.40 -0.55
CA ALA A 24 3.63 12.26 -0.45
C ALA A 24 4.12 11.78 -1.83
N LEU A 25 3.22 11.70 -2.81
CA LEU A 25 3.56 11.36 -4.20
C LEU A 25 4.57 12.34 -4.79
N LYS A 26 4.29 13.64 -4.70
CA LYS A 26 5.17 14.69 -5.22
C LYS A 26 6.52 14.70 -4.53
N GLU A 27 6.55 14.48 -3.21
CA GLU A 27 7.74 14.60 -2.39
C GLU A 27 8.63 13.34 -2.45
N TYR A 28 8.06 12.14 -2.53
CA TYR A 28 8.84 10.90 -2.37
C TYR A 28 8.86 9.99 -3.59
N ILE A 29 7.95 10.12 -4.55
CA ILE A 29 7.80 9.14 -5.63
C ILE A 29 8.36 9.68 -6.95
N ALA A 30 9.28 8.93 -7.55
CA ALA A 30 9.74 9.08 -8.92
C ALA A 30 9.35 7.87 -9.80
N ASP A 31 8.90 6.78 -9.19
CA ASP A 31 8.32 5.62 -9.85
C ASP A 31 6.89 5.92 -10.32
N GLU A 32 6.72 6.13 -11.63
CA GLU A 32 5.43 6.44 -12.24
C GLU A 32 4.41 5.30 -12.12
N GLU A 33 4.87 4.04 -12.13
CA GLU A 33 3.98 2.88 -11.98
C GLU A 33 3.39 2.85 -10.57
N LEU A 34 4.22 3.08 -9.56
CA LEU A 34 3.75 3.20 -8.18
C LEU A 34 2.77 4.37 -8.02
N ALA A 35 3.06 5.52 -8.63
CA ALA A 35 2.20 6.70 -8.56
C ALA A 35 0.80 6.43 -9.15
N HIS A 36 0.74 5.80 -10.33
CA HIS A 36 -0.52 5.41 -10.97
C HIS A 36 -1.28 4.36 -10.13
N HIS A 37 -0.58 3.39 -9.57
CA HIS A 37 -1.18 2.38 -8.69
C HIS A 37 -1.85 3.03 -7.48
N ILE A 38 -1.16 3.96 -6.82
CA ILE A 38 -1.70 4.70 -5.67
C ILE A 38 -2.92 5.53 -6.07
N GLN A 39 -2.84 6.27 -7.17
CA GLN A 39 -3.96 7.08 -7.67
C GLN A 39 -5.19 6.21 -7.95
N PHE A 40 -5.01 5.06 -8.58
CA PHE A 40 -6.09 4.11 -8.79
C PHE A 40 -6.68 3.62 -7.47
N PHE A 41 -5.84 3.18 -6.52
CA PHE A 41 -6.30 2.70 -5.21
C PHE A 41 -7.05 3.78 -4.43
N GLU A 42 -6.67 5.05 -4.55
CA GLU A 42 -7.39 6.16 -3.94
C GLU A 42 -8.80 6.33 -4.52
N THR A 43 -9.00 6.03 -5.82
CA THR A 43 -10.35 6.05 -6.40
C THR A 43 -11.24 4.94 -5.84
N VAL A 44 -10.65 3.83 -5.39
CA VAL A 44 -11.36 2.64 -4.88
C VAL A 44 -11.57 2.71 -3.36
N PHE A 45 -10.55 3.17 -2.63
CA PHE A 45 -10.52 3.28 -1.17
C PHE A 45 -10.10 4.70 -0.74
N PRO A 46 -10.93 5.74 -0.96
CA PRO A 46 -10.57 7.12 -0.65
C PRO A 46 -10.04 7.29 0.78
N ASN A 47 -8.91 7.99 0.93
CA ASN A 47 -8.19 8.24 2.18
C ASN A 47 -7.77 6.98 2.95
N TYR A 48 -7.45 5.90 2.24
CA TYR A 48 -6.92 4.70 2.88
C TYR A 48 -5.63 4.99 3.65
N GLN A 49 -5.41 4.23 4.72
CA GLN A 49 -4.27 4.38 5.61
C GLN A 49 -3.32 3.20 5.43
N LEU A 50 -2.02 3.49 5.46
CA LEU A 50 -0.94 2.51 5.41
C LEU A 50 -0.28 2.39 6.78
N VAL A 51 -0.11 1.15 7.25
CA VAL A 51 0.57 0.85 8.51
C VAL A 51 1.80 0.00 8.21
N ALA A 52 2.98 0.60 8.32
CA ALA A 52 4.24 -0.15 8.24
C ALA A 52 4.45 -0.97 9.53
N GLU A 53 4.40 -2.29 9.41
CA GLU A 53 4.54 -3.22 10.53
C GLU A 53 6.01 -3.60 10.79
N ASP A 54 6.80 -3.72 9.71
CA ASP A 54 8.22 -4.06 9.80
C ASP A 54 9.00 -3.49 8.60
N MET A 55 10.29 -3.17 8.79
CA MET A 55 11.17 -2.64 7.75
C MET A 55 12.58 -3.22 7.83
N VAL A 56 13.03 -3.85 6.74
CA VAL A 56 14.39 -4.37 6.58
C VAL A 56 15.04 -3.69 5.38
N ALA A 57 16.29 -3.28 5.50
CA ALA A 57 16.98 -2.55 4.43
C ALA A 57 18.37 -3.11 4.15
N GLU A 58 18.73 -3.15 2.88
CA GLU A 58 20.04 -3.54 2.38
C GLU A 58 20.41 -2.69 1.16
N GLY A 59 21.53 -1.99 1.23
CA GLY A 59 21.96 -1.06 0.18
C GLY A 59 20.90 0.00 -0.13
N ASP A 60 20.44 0.01 -1.38
CA ASP A 60 19.43 0.93 -1.90
C ASP A 60 17.99 0.41 -1.79
N LYS A 61 17.77 -0.76 -1.18
CA LYS A 61 16.44 -1.39 -1.06
C LYS A 61 15.94 -1.40 0.37
N VAL A 62 14.63 -1.23 0.51
CA VAL A 62 13.92 -1.41 1.77
C VAL A 62 12.69 -2.27 1.53
N VAL A 63 12.60 -3.38 2.24
CA VAL A 63 11.43 -4.25 2.30
C VAL A 63 10.56 -3.77 3.45
N VAL A 64 9.27 -3.58 3.19
CA VAL A 64 8.27 -3.19 4.18
C VAL A 64 7.15 -4.22 4.19
N ARG A 65 6.89 -4.79 5.36
CA ARG A 65 5.64 -5.52 5.64
C ARG A 65 4.62 -4.51 6.16
N THR A 66 3.44 -4.48 5.57
CA THR A 66 2.48 -3.39 5.79
C THR A 66 1.03 -3.85 5.65
N ARG A 67 0.10 -3.07 6.19
CA ARG A 67 -1.34 -3.21 5.96
C ARG A 67 -1.94 -1.93 5.41
N MET A 68 -2.89 -2.09 4.49
CA MET A 68 -3.81 -1.04 4.09
C MET A 68 -5.10 -1.17 4.89
N HIS A 69 -5.62 -0.06 5.41
CA HIS A 69 -6.97 0.05 5.94
C HIS A 69 -7.75 1.07 5.13
N GLY A 70 -8.95 0.72 4.67
CA GLY A 70 -9.77 1.64 3.91
C GLY A 70 -11.20 1.16 3.75
N ARG A 71 -12.04 2.01 3.18
CA ARG A 71 -13.44 1.71 2.89
C ARG A 71 -13.66 1.58 1.40
N HIS A 72 -14.31 0.51 0.95
CA HIS A 72 -14.59 0.29 -0.47
C HIS A 72 -15.69 1.25 -0.96
N GLN A 73 -15.29 2.36 -1.59
CA GLN A 73 -16.19 3.43 -2.05
C GLN A 73 -16.13 3.72 -3.55
N GLY A 74 -15.12 3.19 -4.25
CA GLY A 74 -15.08 3.15 -5.72
C GLY A 74 -15.37 1.77 -6.29
N SER A 75 -15.36 1.67 -7.62
CA SER A 75 -15.49 0.38 -8.32
C SER A 75 -14.15 -0.33 -8.41
N LEU A 76 -14.12 -1.62 -8.10
CA LEU A 76 -12.93 -2.46 -8.24
C LEU A 76 -13.26 -3.69 -9.08
N MET A 77 -12.62 -3.84 -10.25
CA MET A 77 -12.81 -5.01 -11.14
C MET A 77 -14.30 -5.33 -11.43
N ASN A 78 -15.09 -4.30 -11.73
CA ASN A 78 -16.56 -4.38 -11.94
C ASN A 78 -17.39 -4.72 -10.69
N ILE A 79 -16.79 -4.74 -9.50
CA ILE A 79 -17.51 -4.83 -8.24
C ILE A 79 -17.89 -3.42 -7.81
N ALA A 80 -19.20 -3.19 -7.63
CA ALA A 80 -19.74 -1.93 -7.16
C ALA A 80 -19.24 -1.60 -5.73
N PRO A 81 -19.15 -0.32 -5.35
CA PRO A 81 -18.69 0.09 -4.03
C PRO A 81 -19.61 -0.45 -2.94
N THR A 82 -19.07 -1.33 -2.10
CA THR A 82 -19.86 -2.03 -1.08
C THR A 82 -20.00 -1.27 0.24
N GLY A 83 -19.21 -0.21 0.43
CA GLY A 83 -19.16 0.55 1.68
C GLY A 83 -18.52 -0.20 2.85
N LYS A 84 -18.01 -1.41 2.65
CA LYS A 84 -17.33 -2.21 3.68
C LYS A 84 -15.94 -1.67 4.00
N GLU A 85 -15.55 -1.76 5.26
CA GLU A 85 -14.16 -1.60 5.69
C GLU A 85 -13.34 -2.81 5.24
N VAL A 86 -12.11 -2.57 4.80
CA VAL A 86 -11.17 -3.60 4.38
C VAL A 86 -9.84 -3.43 5.10
N THR A 87 -9.19 -4.56 5.38
CA THR A 87 -7.80 -4.62 5.79
C THR A 87 -7.06 -5.54 4.83
N MET A 88 -6.09 -5.01 4.09
CA MET A 88 -5.32 -5.78 3.12
C MET A 88 -3.84 -5.80 3.53
N PRO A 89 -3.29 -6.95 3.97
CA PRO A 89 -1.86 -7.09 4.16
C PRO A 89 -1.13 -7.15 2.82
N PHE A 90 0.05 -6.55 2.77
CA PHE A 90 0.96 -6.62 1.63
C PHE A 90 2.41 -6.47 2.05
N MET A 91 3.31 -6.91 1.18
CA MET A 91 4.74 -6.63 1.28
C MET A 91 5.19 -5.87 0.05
N ILE A 92 6.01 -4.86 0.27
CA ILE A 92 6.54 -4.03 -0.81
C ILE A 92 8.03 -3.84 -0.61
N ILE A 93 8.78 -3.99 -1.70
CA ILE A 93 10.19 -3.64 -1.77
C ILE A 93 10.27 -2.31 -2.50
N TYR A 94 10.88 -1.31 -1.88
CA TYR A 94 11.19 -0.03 -2.52
C TYR A 94 12.68 0.04 -2.83
N ARG A 95 13.03 0.51 -4.02
CA ARG A 95 14.39 0.97 -4.32
C ARG A 95 14.44 2.50 -4.22
N VAL A 96 15.42 3.01 -3.47
CA VAL A 96 15.57 4.42 -3.16
C VAL A 96 16.85 4.98 -3.77
N ALA A 97 16.73 6.11 -4.48
CA ALA A 97 17.88 6.87 -4.96
C ALA A 97 17.57 8.36 -4.91
N ASN A 98 18.58 9.19 -4.61
CA ASN A 98 18.45 10.66 -4.57
C ASN A 98 17.26 11.17 -3.73
N GLY A 99 16.97 10.50 -2.60
CA GLY A 99 15.86 10.86 -1.72
C GLY A 99 14.48 10.56 -2.29
N LYS A 100 14.36 9.68 -3.30
CA LYS A 100 13.10 9.29 -3.92
C LYS A 100 12.98 7.77 -4.05
N ILE A 101 11.76 7.26 -4.03
CA ILE A 101 11.39 5.91 -4.45
C ILE A 101 11.41 5.90 -5.98
N ILE A 102 12.34 5.12 -6.55
CA ILE A 102 12.57 5.05 -8.00
C ILE A 102 12.09 3.74 -8.62
N GLN A 103 11.72 2.76 -7.80
CA GLN A 103 11.19 1.47 -8.22
C GLN A 103 10.49 0.78 -7.06
N HIS A 104 9.50 -0.06 -7.36
CA HIS A 104 8.85 -0.92 -6.39
C HIS A 104 8.61 -2.35 -6.91
N TRP A 105 8.41 -3.27 -5.97
CA TRP A 105 7.87 -4.62 -6.21
C TRP A 105 6.88 -4.94 -5.09
N LEU A 106 5.66 -5.32 -5.45
CA LEU A 106 4.53 -5.46 -4.53
C LEU A 106 3.92 -6.86 -4.59
N ILE A 107 3.63 -7.44 -3.43
CA ILE A 107 2.79 -8.64 -3.28
C ILE A 107 1.71 -8.32 -2.24
N ALA A 108 0.45 -8.47 -2.61
CA ALA A 108 -0.70 -8.15 -1.74
C ALA A 108 -1.67 -9.33 -1.65
N ASP A 109 -2.40 -9.43 -0.53
CA ASP A 109 -3.49 -10.39 -0.35
C ASP A 109 -4.75 -9.95 -1.12
N GLN A 110 -4.68 -10.06 -2.43
CA GLN A 110 -5.78 -9.70 -3.32
C GLN A 110 -6.99 -10.61 -3.11
N MET A 111 -6.78 -11.90 -2.82
CA MET A 111 -7.88 -12.84 -2.58
C MET A 111 -8.66 -12.46 -1.32
N GLY A 112 -7.97 -12.17 -0.21
CA GLY A 112 -8.58 -11.70 1.02
C GLY A 112 -9.32 -10.37 0.84
N LEU A 113 -8.82 -9.48 -0.01
CA LEU A 113 -9.54 -8.25 -0.38
C LEU A 113 -10.86 -8.57 -1.11
N MET A 114 -10.82 -9.44 -2.13
CA MET A 114 -11.99 -9.81 -2.92
C MET A 114 -13.07 -10.48 -2.06
N GLN A 115 -12.68 -11.27 -1.06
CA GLN A 115 -13.58 -11.85 -0.06
C GLN A 115 -14.24 -10.78 0.81
N GLN A 116 -13.46 -9.83 1.34
CA GLN A 116 -13.97 -8.76 2.19
C GLN A 116 -15.02 -7.90 1.46
N ILE A 117 -14.79 -7.57 0.19
CA ILE A 117 -15.75 -6.82 -0.63
C ILE A 117 -16.90 -7.67 -1.19
N GLY A 118 -16.97 -8.97 -0.87
CA GLY A 118 -18.07 -9.85 -1.28
C GLY A 118 -18.05 -10.28 -2.75
N ALA A 119 -16.91 -10.18 -3.43
CA ALA A 119 -16.76 -10.64 -4.81
C ALA A 119 -16.60 -12.17 -4.91
N MET A 120 -16.21 -12.82 -3.80
CA MET A 120 -16.11 -14.27 -3.69
C MET A 120 -16.34 -14.71 -2.24
N PRO A 121 -16.77 -15.96 -2.00
CA PRO A 121 -16.98 -16.47 -0.64
C PRO A 121 -15.67 -16.52 0.15
N ALA A 122 -15.75 -16.23 1.45
CA ALA A 122 -14.66 -16.54 2.37
C ALA A 122 -14.52 -18.07 2.50
N PRO A 123 -13.33 -18.60 2.82
CA PRO A 123 -13.20 -20.02 3.11
C PRO A 123 -14.15 -20.38 4.25
N GLU A 124 -14.81 -21.53 4.16
CA GLU A 124 -15.51 -22.07 5.33
C GLU A 124 -14.49 -22.16 6.47
N ALA A 125 -14.79 -21.51 7.60
CA ALA A 125 -13.97 -21.67 8.78
C ALA A 125 -13.94 -23.18 9.07
N LEU A 126 -12.75 -23.77 9.06
CA LEU A 126 -12.57 -25.14 9.53
C LEU A 126 -13.10 -25.16 10.96
N GLY A 127 -14.23 -25.83 11.17
CA GLY A 127 -14.83 -25.97 12.49
C GLY A 127 -13.78 -26.52 13.45
N GLU A 128 -13.62 -25.86 14.59
CA GLU A 128 -12.78 -26.35 15.70
C GLU A 128 -13.30 -27.68 16.25
#